data_AF-A0A6I1ZHJ6-F1
#
_entry.id   AF-A0A6I1ZHJ6-F1
#
_cell.length_a   1.000
_cell.length_b   1.000
_cell.length_c   1.000
_cell.angle_alpha   90.00
_cell.angle_beta   90.00
_cell.angle_gamma   90.00
#
_symmetry.space_group_name_H-M   'P 1'
#
loop_
_entity.id
_entity.type
_entity.pdbx_description
1 polymer ?
#
loop_
_entity_poly.entity_id
_entity_poly.type
_entity_poly.pdbx_seq_one_letter_code
_entity_poly.pdbx_strand_id
1 'polypeptide(L)'
;MAGGSSGVAGLDARPWYAANEAVAFLLELAALGFLGWWGFGAGHEGVLRILLGLGTPLLAVVVWALFAAPRARWRPRLPLVLVVKALVLGGGAAALYGVGHPVAAGAMAVVTAANITVAETFRTSPSISAESG
;
A
#
# COMPACT_ATOMS: atom_id res chain seq x y z
N MET A 1 -42.00 6.83 18.69
CA MET A 1 -41.15 7.40 17.62
C MET A 1 -39.71 7.02 17.94
N ALA A 2 -39.23 5.93 17.34
CA ALA A 2 -37.89 5.40 17.63
C ALA A 2 -36.85 6.22 16.86
N GLY A 3 -35.92 6.83 17.60
CA GLY A 3 -34.68 7.33 17.05
C GLY A 3 -33.80 6.16 16.61
N GLY A 4 -33.37 6.20 15.36
CA GLY A 4 -32.40 5.28 14.78
C GLY A 4 -31.44 6.09 13.95
N SER A 5 -30.39 6.60 14.59
CA SER A 5 -29.25 7.27 13.98
C SER A 5 -28.51 6.30 13.05
N SER A 6 -28.96 6.23 11.80
CA SER A 6 -28.31 5.53 10.68
C SER A 6 -27.01 6.19 10.20
N GLY A 7 -26.54 7.23 10.90
CA GLY A 7 -25.35 8.00 10.55
C GLY A 7 -24.01 7.47 11.09
N VAL A 8 -24.00 6.43 11.94
CA VAL A 8 -22.78 6.01 12.66
C VAL A 8 -22.32 4.58 12.34
N ALA A 9 -23.12 3.79 11.62
CA ALA A 9 -22.76 2.40 11.25
C ALA A 9 -21.45 2.27 10.43
N GLY A 10 -20.90 3.37 9.92
CA GLY A 10 -19.61 3.41 9.22
C GLY A 10 -18.38 3.67 10.10
N LEU A 11 -18.54 4.15 11.34
CA LEU A 11 -17.43 4.39 12.28
C LEU A 11 -17.11 3.15 13.14
N ASP A 12 -17.96 2.12 13.06
CA ASP A 12 -17.80 0.85 13.80
C ASP A 12 -16.85 -0.15 13.11
N ALA A 13 -16.30 0.20 11.95
CA ALA A 13 -15.11 -0.46 11.42
C ALA A 13 -13.97 -0.19 12.41
N ARG A 14 -13.65 -1.19 13.24
CA ARG A 14 -12.73 -1.10 14.39
C ARG A 14 -11.65 -0.03 14.15
N PRO A 15 -11.57 1.05 14.96
CA PRO A 15 -10.81 2.26 14.62
C PRO A 15 -9.32 1.99 14.31
N TRP A 16 -8.76 0.93 14.88
CA TRP A 16 -7.40 0.46 14.59
C TRP A 16 -7.23 -0.05 13.14
N TYR A 17 -8.26 -0.65 12.54
CA TYR A 17 -8.24 -1.12 11.15
C TYR A 17 -8.22 0.06 10.18
N ALA A 18 -9.08 1.06 10.43
CA ALA A 18 -9.09 2.30 9.65
C ALA A 18 -7.75 3.03 9.74
N ALA A 19 -7.14 3.08 10.93
CA ALA A 19 -5.80 3.64 11.13
C ALA A 19 -4.74 2.86 10.33
N ASN A 20 -4.80 1.52 10.32
CA ASN A 20 -3.86 0.69 9.55
C ASN A 20 -3.97 0.92 8.04
N GLU A 21 -5.20 1.07 7.51
CA GLU A 21 -5.44 1.38 6.10
C GLU A 21 -4.97 2.81 5.75
N ALA A 22 -5.17 3.78 6.63
CA ALA A 22 -4.66 5.14 6.43
C ALA A 22 -3.12 5.17 6.38
N VAL A 23 -2.46 4.44 7.28
CA VAL A 23 -1.00 4.28 7.25
C VAL A 23 -0.54 3.61 5.95
N ALA A 24 -1.23 2.54 5.52
CA ALA A 24 -0.93 1.86 4.26
C ALA A 24 -1.02 2.82 3.06
N PHE A 25 -2.08 3.64 3.01
CA PHE A 25 -2.27 4.63 1.96
C PHE A 25 -1.17 5.70 1.94
N LEU A 26 -0.76 6.21 3.11
CA LEU A 26 0.33 7.19 3.20
C LEU A 26 1.67 6.61 2.72
N LEU A 27 1.96 5.35 3.05
CA LEU A 27 3.15 4.66 2.57
C LEU A 27 3.14 4.49 1.05
N GLU A 28 1.97 4.21 0.47
CA GLU A 28 1.79 4.09 -0.98
C GLU A 28 2.02 5.44 -1.68
N LEU A 29 1.49 6.55 -1.15
CA LEU A 29 1.76 7.89 -1.68
C LEU A 29 3.25 8.25 -1.59
N ALA A 30 3.89 7.95 -0.46
CA ALA A 30 5.33 8.16 -0.30
C ALA A 30 6.14 7.37 -1.34
N ALA A 31 5.76 6.12 -1.61
CA ALA A 31 6.45 5.28 -2.60
C ALA A 31 6.39 5.88 -4.00
N LEU A 32 5.22 6.40 -4.40
CA LEU A 32 5.05 7.09 -5.67
C LEU A 32 5.91 8.35 -5.77
N GLY A 33 5.98 9.14 -4.69
CA GLY A 33 6.85 10.30 -4.60
C GLY A 33 8.32 9.94 -4.78
N PHE A 34 8.78 8.87 -4.12
CA PHE A 34 10.17 8.40 -4.24
C PHE A 34 10.49 7.82 -5.61
N LEU A 35 9.57 7.08 -6.23
CA LEU A 35 9.72 6.58 -7.60
C LEU A 35 9.85 7.73 -8.60
N GLY A 36 9.04 8.78 -8.46
CA GLY A 36 9.13 9.98 -9.29
C GLY A 36 10.44 10.73 -9.06
N TRP A 37 10.81 10.94 -7.79
CA TRP A 37 12.07 11.60 -7.43
C TRP A 37 13.28 10.88 -8.02
N TRP A 38 13.37 9.56 -7.84
CA TRP A 38 14.44 8.75 -8.42
C TRP A 38 14.42 8.80 -9.95
N GLY A 39 13.25 8.68 -10.57
CA GLY A 39 13.11 8.71 -12.03
C GLY A 39 13.57 10.03 -12.65
N PHE A 40 13.32 11.17 -11.98
CA PHE A 40 13.86 12.47 -12.38
C PHE A 40 15.34 12.65 -12.02
N GLY A 41 15.81 12.01 -10.95
CA GLY A 41 17.18 12.07 -10.44
C GLY A 41 18.15 11.06 -11.03
N ALA A 42 17.72 10.15 -11.90
CA ALA A 42 18.52 9.05 -12.45
C ALA A 42 19.64 9.46 -13.42
N GLY A 43 19.95 10.76 -13.55
CA GLY A 43 21.06 11.26 -14.40
C GLY A 43 20.79 11.21 -15.92
N HIS A 44 19.53 11.06 -16.33
CA HIS A 44 19.13 11.02 -17.73
C HIS A 44 18.62 12.41 -18.19
N GLU A 45 18.84 12.74 -19.47
CA GLU A 45 18.45 14.02 -20.09
C GLU A 45 17.18 13.87 -20.96
N GLY A 46 16.47 14.98 -21.19
CA GLY A 46 15.37 15.06 -22.15
C GLY A 46 14.20 14.08 -21.92
N VAL A 47 13.78 13.39 -22.99
CA VAL A 47 12.58 12.52 -23.00
C VAL A 47 12.72 11.35 -22.02
N LEU A 48 13.91 10.76 -21.91
CA LEU A 48 14.17 9.64 -20.98
C LEU A 48 13.95 10.04 -19.52
N ARG A 49 14.32 11.27 -19.13
CA ARG A 49 14.05 11.80 -17.79
C ARG A 49 12.57 11.91 -17.49
N ILE A 50 11.78 12.35 -18.46
CA ILE A 50 10.32 12.47 -18.33
C ILE A 50 9.68 11.08 -18.29
N LEU A 51 10.12 10.16 -19.14
CA LEU A 51 9.64 8.77 -19.16
C LEU A 51 9.94 8.04 -17.86
N LEU A 52 11.13 8.20 -17.28
CA LEU A 52 11.45 7.60 -15.98
C LEU A 52 10.74 8.33 -14.83
N GLY A 53 10.78 9.65 -14.80
CA GLY A 53 10.18 10.46 -13.73
C GLY A 53 8.66 10.34 -13.63
N LEU A 54 7.97 10.21 -14.77
CA LEU A 54 6.51 10.05 -14.80
C LEU A 54 6.07 8.61 -15.05
N GLY A 55 6.73 7.89 -15.96
CA GLY A 55 6.32 6.53 -16.34
C GLY A 55 6.44 5.54 -15.19
N THR A 56 7.49 5.65 -14.37
CA THR A 56 7.68 4.75 -13.21
C THR A 56 6.57 4.91 -12.16
N PRO A 57 6.26 6.10 -11.64
CA PRO A 57 5.13 6.26 -10.73
C PRO A 57 3.77 5.99 -11.40
N LEU A 58 3.60 6.30 -12.69
CA LEU A 58 2.35 6.03 -13.40
C LEU A 58 2.08 4.52 -13.53
N LEU A 59 3.09 3.73 -13.89
CA LEU A 59 3.01 2.27 -13.92
C LEU A 59 2.66 1.71 -12.53
N ALA A 60 3.33 2.21 -11.48
CA ALA A 60 3.03 1.81 -10.11
C ALA A 60 1.57 2.12 -9.71
N VAL A 61 1.05 3.31 -10.06
CA VAL A 61 -0.37 3.67 -9.85
C VAL A 61 -1.31 2.74 -10.58
N VAL A 62 -1.03 2.40 -11.85
CA VAL A 62 -1.90 1.51 -12.64
C VAL A 62 -1.96 0.12 -12.02
N VAL A 63 -0.81 -0.46 -11.68
CA VAL A 63 -0.74 -1.78 -11.04
C VAL A 63 -1.45 -1.75 -9.68
N TRP A 64 -1.22 -0.72 -8.89
CA TRP A 64 -1.89 -0.53 -7.59
C TRP A 64 -3.42 -0.41 -7.75
N ALA A 65 -3.89 0.43 -8.67
CA ALA A 65 -5.32 0.66 -8.89
C ALA A 65 -6.06 -0.60 -9.36
N LEU A 66 -5.38 -1.48 -10.11
CA LEU A 66 -5.96 -2.70 -10.64
C LEU A 66 -6.11 -3.81 -9.59
N PHE A 67 -5.19 -3.90 -8.62
CA PHE A 67 -5.06 -5.06 -7.75
C PHE A 67 -5.09 -4.78 -6.25
N ALA A 68 -4.68 -3.59 -5.80
CA ALA A 68 -4.50 -3.26 -4.39
C ALA A 68 -5.45 -2.16 -3.89
N ALA A 69 -6.03 -1.34 -4.78
CA ALA A 69 -6.96 -0.29 -4.38
C ALA A 69 -8.22 -0.84 -3.67
N PRO A 70 -8.85 -0.07 -2.77
CA PRO A 70 -10.08 -0.47 -2.07
C PRO A 70 -11.26 -0.81 -3.01
N ARG A 71 -11.26 -0.22 -4.21
CA ARG A 71 -12.19 -0.54 -5.31
C ARG A 71 -11.50 -1.20 -6.50
N ALA A 72 -10.42 -1.95 -6.26
CA ALA A 72 -9.68 -2.64 -7.31
C ALA A 72 -10.66 -3.42 -8.21
N ARG A 73 -10.51 -3.22 -9.52
CA ARG A 73 -11.39 -3.81 -10.54
C ARG A 73 -11.37 -5.34 -10.46
N TRP A 74 -10.23 -5.89 -10.05
CA TRP A 74 -10.05 -7.29 -9.74
C TRP A 74 -9.99 -7.39 -8.22
N ARG A 75 -10.74 -8.31 -7.61
CA ARG A 75 -10.60 -8.68 -6.20
C ARG A 75 -9.70 -9.93 -6.13
N PRO A 76 -8.38 -9.81 -6.34
CA PRO A 76 -7.55 -10.98 -6.38
C PRO A 76 -7.40 -11.59 -4.99
N ARG A 77 -6.97 -12.86 -4.96
CA ARG A 77 -6.60 -13.54 -3.72
C ARG A 77 -5.46 -12.77 -3.04
N LEU A 78 -5.45 -12.82 -1.70
CA LEU A 78 -4.49 -12.14 -0.83
C LEU A 78 -3.00 -12.20 -1.30
N PRO A 79 -2.48 -13.32 -1.83
CA PRO A 79 -1.09 -13.40 -2.29
C PRO A 79 -0.76 -12.39 -3.40
N LEU A 80 -1.70 -12.12 -4.30
CA LEU A 80 -1.45 -11.19 -5.41
C LEU A 80 -1.40 -9.74 -4.92
N VAL A 81 -2.24 -9.40 -3.92
CA VAL A 81 -2.21 -8.07 -3.29
C VAL A 81 -0.87 -7.84 -2.60
N LEU A 82 -0.34 -8.87 -1.92
CA LEU A 82 0.96 -8.81 -1.27
C LEU A 82 2.11 -8.66 -2.27
N VAL A 83 2.08 -9.40 -3.38
CA VAL A 83 3.07 -9.26 -4.46
C VAL A 83 3.05 -7.85 -5.05
N VAL A 84 1.86 -7.28 -5.31
CA VAL A 84 1.74 -5.92 -5.83
C VAL A 84 2.25 -4.88 -4.84
N LYS A 85 1.89 -5.00 -3.55
CA LYS A 85 2.42 -4.13 -2.50
C LYS A 85 3.94 -4.25 -2.39
N ALA A 86 4.48 -5.46 -2.44
CA ALA A 86 5.93 -5.69 -2.41
C ALA A 86 6.64 -5.06 -3.62
N LEU A 87 6.04 -5.11 -4.81
CA LEU A 87 6.60 -4.47 -6.00
C LEU A 87 6.58 -2.94 -5.91
N VAL A 88 5.46 -2.33 -5.48
CA VAL A 88 5.34 -0.87 -5.36
C VAL A 88 6.23 -0.33 -4.24
N LEU A 89 6.19 -0.95 -3.06
CA LEU A 89 6.92 -0.48 -1.88
C LEU A 89 8.41 -0.87 -1.96
N GLY A 90 8.72 -2.06 -2.49
CA GLY A 90 10.09 -2.46 -2.82
C GLY A 90 10.69 -1.59 -3.92
N GLY A 91 9.90 -1.20 -4.92
CA GLY A 91 10.30 -0.22 -5.93
C GLY A 91 10.60 1.15 -5.33
N GLY A 92 9.75 1.65 -4.42
CA GLY A 92 10.00 2.91 -3.68
C GLY A 92 11.25 2.87 -2.80
N ALA A 93 11.49 1.75 -2.11
CA ALA A 93 12.69 1.55 -1.31
C ALA A 93 13.97 1.45 -2.18
N ALA A 94 13.90 0.75 -3.32
CA ALA A 94 14.99 0.66 -4.29
C ALA A 94 15.31 2.04 -4.91
N ALA A 95 14.27 2.84 -5.19
CA ALA A 95 14.42 4.22 -5.63
C ALA A 95 15.14 5.08 -4.58
N LEU A 96 14.72 5.03 -3.31
CA LEU A 96 15.37 5.73 -2.19
C LEU A 96 16.83 5.33 -2.03
N TYR A 97 17.14 4.04 -2.14
CA TYR A 97 18.50 3.53 -2.14
C TYR A 97 19.31 4.12 -3.31
N GLY A 98 18.71 4.17 -4.50
CA GLY A 98 19.33 4.73 -5.71
C GLY A 98 19.61 6.24 -5.63
N VAL A 99 18.86 7.01 -4.84
CA VAL A 99 19.17 8.42 -4.53
C VAL A 99 19.96 8.61 -3.22
N GLY A 100 20.61 7.55 -2.71
CA GLY A 100 21.59 7.66 -1.62
C GLY A 100 21.02 7.73 -0.21
N HIS A 101 19.75 7.34 -0.01
CA HIS A 101 19.08 7.37 1.29
C HIS A 101 18.76 5.95 1.81
N PRO A 102 19.77 5.13 2.15
CA PRO A 102 19.58 3.72 2.52
C PRO A 102 18.83 3.52 3.84
N VAL A 103 19.00 4.43 4.80
CA VAL A 103 18.29 4.38 6.10
C VAL A 103 16.79 4.58 5.91
N ALA A 104 16.40 5.54 5.06
CA ALA A 104 14.99 5.78 4.74
C ALA A 104 14.37 4.61 3.94
N ALA A 105 15.14 4.00 3.03
CA ALA A 105 14.72 2.78 2.33
C ALA A 105 14.46 1.62 3.31
N GLY A 106 15.36 1.40 4.27
CA GLY A 106 15.20 0.39 5.31
C GLY A 106 13.98 0.65 6.21
N ALA A 107 13.80 1.90 6.67
CA ALA A 107 12.65 2.28 7.49
C ALA A 107 11.32 2.03 6.76
N MET A 108 11.24 2.40 5.48
CA MET A 108 10.04 2.20 4.66
C MET A 108 9.72 0.71 4.47
N ALA A 109 10.73 -0.12 4.24
CA ALA A 109 10.56 -1.58 4.13
C ALA A 109 10.05 -2.20 5.44
N VAL A 110 10.59 -1.77 6.59
CA VAL A 110 10.17 -2.27 7.92
C VAL A 110 8.73 -1.86 8.22
N VAL A 111 8.37 -0.59 8.01
CA VAL A 111 7.01 -0.10 8.27
C VAL A 111 5.99 -0.80 7.36
N THR A 112 6.36 -1.05 6.10
CA THR A 112 5.54 -1.83 5.15
C THR A 112 5.32 -3.25 5.62
N ALA A 113 6.40 -3.94 6.02
CA ALA A 113 6.32 -5.32 6.51
C ALA A 113 5.40 -5.41 7.73
N ALA A 114 5.57 -4.50 8.69
CA ALA A 114 4.71 -4.43 9.88
C ALA A 114 3.23 -4.21 9.54
N ASN A 115 2.93 -3.29 8.62
CA ASN A 115 1.56 -3.01 8.18
C ASN A 115 0.90 -4.25 7.52
N ILE A 116 1.67 -4.99 6.71
CA ILE A 116 1.23 -6.23 6.08
C ILE A 116 0.95 -7.31 7.14
N THR A 117 1.89 -7.54 8.07
CA THR A 117 1.77 -8.58 9.11
C THR A 117 0.54 -8.34 10.00
N VAL A 118 0.30 -7.08 10.38
CA VAL A 118 -0.90 -6.68 11.13
C VAL A 118 -2.16 -7.00 10.33
N ALA A 119 -2.24 -6.57 9.06
CA ALA A 119 -3.41 -6.81 8.22
C ALA A 119 -3.71 -8.31 7.98
N GLU A 120 -2.69 -9.15 7.94
CA GLU A 120 -2.81 -10.59 7.65
C GLU A 120 -3.19 -11.40 8.91
N THR A 121 -2.70 -10.99 10.08
CA THR A 121 -3.04 -11.62 11.36
C THR A 121 -4.54 -11.55 11.66
N PHE A 122 -5.18 -10.42 11.37
CA PHE A 122 -6.61 -10.23 11.65
C PHE A 122 -7.56 -10.84 10.61
N ARG A 123 -7.05 -11.32 9.48
CA ARG A 123 -7.86 -12.06 8.50
C ARG A 123 -7.99 -13.55 8.83
N THR A 124 -7.10 -14.10 9.65
CA THR A 124 -6.96 -15.55 9.83
C THR A 124 -7.60 -16.09 11.10
N SER A 125 -8.33 -15.30 11.90
CA SER A 125 -9.04 -15.81 13.08
C SER A 125 -10.02 -16.92 12.68
N PRO A 126 -9.74 -18.20 12.99
CA PRO A 126 -10.66 -19.29 12.69
C PRO A 126 -11.83 -19.18 13.66
N SER A 127 -13.06 -19.34 13.17
CA SER A 127 -14.25 -19.46 14.02
C SER A 127 -14.22 -20.80 14.77
N ILE A 128 -13.41 -20.90 15.83
CA ILE A 128 -13.47 -22.02 16.76
C ILE A 128 -14.69 -21.83 17.66
N SER A 129 -15.88 -22.18 17.17
CA SER A 129 -17.10 -22.27 18.00
C SER A 129 -18.21 -23.17 17.42
N ALA A 130 -18.01 -23.86 16.28
CA ALA A 130 -19.12 -24.58 15.62
C ALA A 130 -19.19 -26.09 15.93
N GLU A 131 -18.22 -26.69 16.62
CA GLU A 131 -18.18 -28.15 16.82
C GLU A 131 -17.91 -28.54 18.28
N SER A 132 -18.89 -28.31 19.15
CA SER A 132 -19.09 -29.10 20.37
C SER A 132 -20.53 -28.90 20.86
N GLY A 133 -21.47 -29.57 20.21
CA GLY A 133 -22.86 -29.72 20.63
C GLY A 133 -23.25 -31.18 20.54
#